data_AF-A0A2I0QKD7-F1
#
_entry.id   AF-A0A2I0QKD7-F1
#
_cell.length_a   1.000
_cell.length_b   1.000
_cell.length_c   1.000
_cell.angle_alpha   90.00
_cell.angle_beta   90.00
_cell.angle_gamma   90.00
#
_symmetry.space_group_name_H-M   'P 1'
#
loop_
_entity.id
_entity.type
_entity.pdbx_description
1 polymer ?
#
loop_
_entity_poly.entity_id
_entity_poly.type
_entity_poly.pdbx_seq_one_letter_code
_entity_poly.pdbx_strand_id
1 'polypeptide(L)'
;MEIKSKLYVVEGEKHIIGDGKIELLEAIERCGSVNNAAKDFGSSYPHAWRYIHEIEETFNKKVVNTKTGGKRGGGSNLGFSI
;
A
#
# COMPACT_ATOMS: atom_id res chain seq x y z
N MET A 1 -27.89 5.21 2.10
CA MET A 1 -27.46 4.25 3.15
C MET A 1 -26.04 3.85 2.80
N GLU A 2 -25.09 4.02 3.71
CA GLU A 2 -23.67 3.74 3.47
C GLU A 2 -23.24 2.63 4.43
N ILE A 3 -22.74 1.51 3.90
CA ILE A 3 -22.26 0.38 4.69
C ILE A 3 -20.74 0.41 4.61
N LYS A 4 -20.08 0.57 5.77
CA LYS A 4 -18.62 0.46 5.91
C LYS A 4 -18.31 -0.83 6.67
N SER A 5 -17.65 -1.77 6.02
CA SER A 5 -17.20 -3.02 6.64
C SER A 5 -15.69 -3.05 6.75
N LYS A 6 -15.20 -3.51 7.90
CA LYS A 6 -13.77 -3.59 8.22
C LYS A 6 -13.36 -5.06 8.20
N LEU A 7 -12.64 -5.48 7.17
CA LEU A 7 -12.23 -6.86 6.98
C LEU A 7 -10.73 -6.99 7.19
N TYR A 8 -10.33 -7.98 7.99
CA TYR A 8 -8.94 -8.34 8.21
C TYR A 8 -8.76 -9.77 7.76
N VAL A 9 -7.68 -10.01 7.02
CA VAL A 9 -7.26 -11.36 6.67
C VAL A 9 -6.19 -11.77 7.69
N VAL A 10 -6.27 -13.01 8.18
CA VAL A 10 -5.33 -13.59 9.14
C VAL A 10 -4.90 -14.94 8.58
N GLU A 11 -3.61 -15.23 8.56
CA GLU A 11 -3.06 -16.56 8.24
C GLU A 11 -2.28 -17.03 9.47
N GLY A 12 -2.82 -18.05 10.15
CA GLY A 12 -2.34 -18.44 11.48
C GLY A 12 -2.47 -17.29 12.49
N GLU A 13 -1.36 -16.90 13.11
CA GLU A 13 -1.27 -15.77 14.06
C GLU A 13 -0.89 -14.44 13.38
N LYS A 14 -0.68 -14.42 12.06
CA LYS A 14 -0.17 -13.25 11.33
C LYS A 14 -1.34 -12.39 10.80
N HIS A 15 -1.43 -11.15 11.29
CA HIS A 15 -2.35 -10.14 10.73
C HIS A 15 -1.88 -9.71 9.33
N ILE A 16 -2.56 -10.21 8.30
CA ILE A 16 -2.19 -10.03 6.89
C ILE A 16 -2.48 -8.60 6.43
N ILE A 17 -3.70 -8.12 6.67
CA ILE A 17 -4.16 -6.79 6.30
C ILE A 17 -4.94 -6.20 7.48
N GLY A 18 -4.57 -5.00 7.92
CA GLY A 18 -5.37 -4.15 8.78
C GLY A 18 -5.39 -2.71 8.26
N ASP A 19 -6.10 -1.81 8.94
CA ASP A 19 -6.48 -0.49 8.38
C ASP A 19 -5.33 0.30 7.81
N GLY A 20 -4.22 0.39 8.54
CA GLY A 20 -3.07 1.17 8.09
C GLY A 20 -2.45 0.62 6.80
N LYS A 21 -2.59 -0.68 6.51
CA LYS A 21 -2.12 -1.28 5.27
C LYS A 21 -3.07 -0.98 4.11
N ILE A 22 -4.38 -1.02 4.35
CA ILE A 22 -5.40 -0.67 3.34
C ILE A 22 -5.30 0.82 3.01
N GLU A 23 -5.30 1.69 4.02
CA GLU A 23 -5.22 3.14 3.86
C GLU A 23 -3.95 3.55 3.10
N LEU A 24 -2.82 2.87 3.34
CA LEU A 24 -1.60 3.08 2.56
C LEU A 24 -1.77 2.69 1.09
N LEU A 25 -2.39 1.54 0.79
CA LEU A 25 -2.62 1.11 -0.59
C LEU A 25 -3.58 2.06 -1.34
N GLU A 26 -4.66 2.50 -0.68
CA GLU A 26 -5.58 3.50 -1.21
C GLU A 26 -4.88 4.85 -1.45
N ALA A 27 -4.00 5.26 -0.53
CA ALA A 27 -3.17 6.45 -0.71
C ALA A 27 -2.21 6.31 -1.89
N ILE A 28 -1.62 5.13 -2.11
CA ILE A 28 -0.76 4.85 -3.26
C ILE A 28 -1.55 4.96 -4.57
N GLU A 29 -2.74 4.40 -4.63
CA GLU A 29 -3.62 4.50 -5.79
C GLU A 29 -4.01 5.95 -6.08
N ARG A 30 -4.44 6.69 -5.05
CA ARG A 30 -4.83 8.10 -5.15
C ARG A 30 -3.65 9.01 -5.56
N CYS A 31 -2.48 8.82 -4.98
CA CYS A 31 -1.33 9.70 -5.17
C CYS A 31 -0.45 9.31 -6.37
N GLY A 32 -0.56 8.07 -6.87
CA GLY A 32 0.29 7.55 -7.95
C GLY A 32 1.78 7.51 -7.60
N SER A 33 2.15 7.53 -6.32
CA SER A 33 3.53 7.53 -5.85
C SER A 33 3.60 7.08 -4.39
N VAL A 34 4.48 6.12 -4.07
CA VAL A 34 4.72 5.68 -2.68
C VAL A 34 5.22 6.82 -1.79
N ASN A 35 6.00 7.75 -2.34
CA ASN A 35 6.53 8.87 -1.55
C ASN A 35 5.42 9.86 -1.17
N ASN A 36 4.52 10.18 -2.12
CA ASN A 36 3.39 11.06 -1.83
C ASN A 36 2.37 10.37 -0.92
N ALA A 37 2.11 9.07 -1.15
CA ALA A 37 1.24 8.28 -0.30
C ALA A 37 1.76 8.17 1.14
N ALA A 38 3.07 7.99 1.33
CA ALA A 38 3.67 7.97 2.67
C ALA A 38 3.40 9.29 3.41
N LYS A 39 3.60 10.43 2.75
CA LYS A 39 3.33 11.76 3.33
C LYS A 39 1.86 11.97 3.66
N ASP A 40 0.97 11.59 2.74
CA ASP A 40 -0.48 11.71 2.89
C ASP A 40 -1.01 10.81 4.03
N PHE A 41 -0.46 9.60 4.14
CA PHE A 41 -0.71 8.63 5.21
C PHE A 41 -0.05 9.02 6.55
N GLY A 42 0.69 10.13 6.63
CA GLY A 42 1.36 10.56 7.86
C GLY A 42 2.53 9.65 8.28
N SER A 43 3.16 8.96 7.32
CA SER A 43 4.21 7.99 7.54
C SER A 43 5.51 8.34 6.83
N SER A 44 6.63 7.80 7.31
CA SER A 44 7.90 7.95 6.61
C SER A 44 7.95 7.01 5.41
N TYR A 45 8.67 7.43 4.35
CA TYR A 45 8.85 6.60 3.16
C TYR A 45 9.38 5.18 3.46
N PRO A 46 10.39 4.98 4.35
CA PRO A 46 10.82 3.64 4.75
C PRO A 46 9.73 2.84 5.47
N HIS A 47 8.89 3.49 6.29
CA HIS A 47 7.81 2.82 6.99
C HIS A 47 6.70 2.37 6.02
N ALA A 48 6.35 3.20 5.03
CA ALA A 48 5.44 2.82 3.96
C ALA A 48 5.96 1.60 3.18
N TRP A 49 7.26 1.56 2.86
CA TRP A 49 7.87 0.38 2.23
C TRP A 49 7.83 -0.87 3.09
N ARG A 50 8.01 -0.75 4.41
CA ARG A 50 7.85 -1.88 5.32
C ARG A 50 6.44 -2.46 5.23
N TYR A 51 5.41 -1.63 5.21
CA TYR A 51 4.03 -2.08 5.05
C TYR A 51 3.80 -2.75 3.70
N ILE A 52 4.31 -2.18 2.61
CA ILE A 52 4.24 -2.80 1.28
C ILE A 52 4.87 -4.19 1.30
N HIS A 53 6.08 -4.33 1.85
CA HIS A 53 6.76 -5.62 1.93
C HIS A 53 6.03 -6.64 2.79
N GLU A 54 5.49 -6.24 3.95
CA GLU A 54 4.66 -7.13 4.77
C GLU A 54 3.44 -7.65 3.99
N ILE A 55 2.81 -6.80 3.18
CA ILE A 55 1.68 -7.19 2.32
C ILE A 55 2.18 -8.16 1.25
N GLU A 56 3.26 -7.84 0.54
CA GLU A 56 3.82 -8.68 -0.53
C GLU A 56 4.26 -10.06 -0.06
N GLU A 57 4.90 -10.14 1.10
CA GLU A 57 5.27 -11.41 1.75
C GLU A 57 4.04 -12.26 2.02
N THR A 58 2.97 -11.63 2.48
CA THR A 58 1.78 -12.37 2.90
C THR A 58 0.97 -12.87 1.72
N PHE A 59 0.94 -12.13 0.60
CA PHE A 59 0.29 -12.58 -0.64
C PHE A 59 1.24 -13.36 -1.57
N ASN A 60 2.52 -13.48 -1.19
CA ASN A 60 3.61 -13.99 -2.02
C ASN A 60 3.58 -13.40 -3.44
N LYS A 61 3.26 -12.11 -3.55
CA LYS A 61 3.02 -11.39 -4.81
C LYS A 61 3.40 -9.93 -4.67
N LYS A 62 3.93 -9.36 -5.74
CA LYS A 62 4.22 -7.93 -5.81
C LYS A 62 2.91 -7.13 -5.84
N VAL A 63 2.76 -6.16 -4.94
CA VAL A 63 1.50 -5.40 -4.77
C VAL A 63 1.62 -3.97 -5.26
N VAL A 64 2.84 -3.42 -5.33
CA VAL A 64 3.09 -2.09 -5.88
C VAL A 64 4.10 -2.17 -7.01
N ASN A 65 3.70 -1.72 -8.20
CA ASN A 65 4.61 -1.50 -9.31
C ASN A 65 5.13 -0.07 -9.28
N THR A 66 6.44 0.07 -9.07
CA THR A 66 7.12 1.36 -9.15
C THR A 66 7.80 1.52 -10.51
N LYS A 67 7.60 2.68 -11.13
CA LYS A 67 8.45 3.19 -12.20
C LYS A 67 9.44 4.17 -11.58
N THR A 68 10.72 3.84 -11.63
CA THR A 68 11.79 4.79 -11.33
C THR A 68 11.69 5.97 -12.28
N GLY A 69 11.51 7.17 -11.73
CA GLY A 69 11.41 8.39 -12.51
C GLY A 69 12.75 9.09 -12.67
N GLY A 70 13.03 9.54 -13.89
CA GLY A 70 14.01 10.59 -14.14
C GLY A 70 13.44 11.98 -13.80
N LYS A 71 14.04 13.05 -14.37
CA LYS A 71 13.77 14.49 -14.12
C LYS A 71 12.29 14.96 -14.04
N ARG A 72 11.31 14.15 -14.45
CA ARG A 72 9.87 14.45 -14.42
C ARG A 72 9.06 13.69 -13.36
N GLY A 73 9.71 12.91 -12.49
CA GLY A 73 9.05 12.19 -11.40
C GLY A 73 8.74 10.73 -11.72
N GLY A 74 8.86 9.85 -10.71
CA GLY A 74 8.59 8.42 -10.80
C GLY A 74 7.22 8.10 -10.24
N GLY A 75 6.46 7.25 -10.93
CA GLY A 75 5.12 6.85 -10.55
C GLY A 75 5.10 5.49 -9.84
N SER A 76 4.12 5.27 -8.98
CA SER A 76 3.81 3.99 -8.35
C SER A 76 2.34 3.69 -8.57
N ASN A 77 2.04 2.50 -9.10
CA ASN A 77 0.67 2.02 -9.28
C ASN A 77 0.52 0.68 -8.56
N LEU A 78 -0.71 0.34 -8.16
CA LEU A 78 -0.99 -1.01 -7.66
C LEU A 78 -0.74 -2.04 -8.77
N GLY A 79 -0.21 -3.21 -8.39
CA GLY A 79 0.05 -4.32 -9.30
C GLY A 79 -1.21 -5.10 -9.70
N PHE A 80 -2.34 -4.80 -9.06
CA PHE A 80 -3.65 -5.38 -9.28
C PHE A 80 -4.72 -4.33 -8.91
N SER A 81 -5.91 -4.43 -9.51
CA SER A 81 -7.09 -3.69 -9.02
C SER A 81 -7.69 -4.45 -7.84
N ILE A 82 -7.99 -3.72 -6.77
CA ILE A 82 -8.75 -4.19 -5.60
C ILE A 82 -10.24 -4.04 -5.86
#